data_AF-A0A1H6S2Y9-F1
#
_entry.id   AF-A0A1H6S2Y9-F1
#
_cell.length_a   1.000
_cell.length_b   1.000
_cell.length_c   1.000
_cell.angle_alpha   90.00
_cell.angle_beta   90.00
_cell.angle_gamma   90.00
#
_symmetry.space_group_name_H-M   'P 1'
#
loop_
_entity.id
_entity.type
_entity.pdbx_description
1 polymer ?
#
loop_
_entity_poly.entity_id
_entity_poly.type
_entity_poly.pdbx_seq_one_letter_code
_entity_poly.pdbx_strand_id
1 'polypeptide(L)'
;MKPYSEYSAEELAMENLFIRWVRFPNDPPIRSFWENWMTKYPNKKDTVEQARELVLITSEWKTDTLSNQDVNSIWDRIRNSLEIIKEREPGEIVSDKNSSMIRPKNIILGVISMAVLGLLCLILLYIR
;
A
#
# COMPACT_ATOMS: atom_id res chain seq x y z
N MET A 1 14.16 -17.45 17.74
CA MET A 1 14.41 -16.68 16.50
C MET A 1 15.61 -17.29 15.80
N LYS A 2 15.51 -17.52 14.49
CA LYS A 2 16.61 -18.02 13.65
C LYS A 2 17.72 -16.95 13.60
N PRO A 3 19.01 -17.30 13.74
CA PRO A 3 20.11 -16.32 13.65
C PRO A 3 20.32 -15.86 12.20
N TYR A 4 20.80 -14.63 12.00
CA TYR A 4 21.07 -14.08 10.66
C TYR A 4 22.05 -14.94 9.84
N SER A 5 22.92 -15.72 10.49
CA SER A 5 23.84 -16.65 9.81
C SER A 5 23.13 -17.78 9.07
N GLU A 6 21.86 -18.04 9.38
CA GLU A 6 21.06 -19.05 8.70
C GLU A 6 20.12 -18.44 7.67
N TYR A 7 20.06 -17.11 7.56
CA TYR A 7 19.11 -16.44 6.68
C TYR A 7 19.51 -16.66 5.22
N SER A 8 18.50 -16.86 4.38
CA SER A 8 18.65 -16.73 2.93
C SER A 8 18.74 -15.24 2.54
N ALA A 9 19.07 -14.97 1.28
CA ALA A 9 19.14 -13.60 0.79
C ALA A 9 17.78 -12.89 0.89
N GLU A 10 16.69 -13.61 0.60
CA GLU A 10 15.31 -13.12 0.68
C GLU A 10 14.88 -12.82 2.11
N GLU A 11 15.19 -13.73 3.05
CA GLU A 11 14.90 -13.52 4.48
C GLU A 11 15.64 -12.30 5.03
N LEU A 12 16.89 -12.09 4.60
CA LEU A 12 17.68 -10.92 4.98
C LEU A 12 17.12 -9.64 4.34
N ALA A 13 16.71 -9.70 3.07
CA ALA A 13 16.13 -8.57 2.35
C ALA A 13 14.75 -8.14 2.88
N MET A 14 14.06 -8.99 3.63
CA MET A 14 12.79 -8.66 4.32
C MET A 14 13.01 -8.12 5.75
N GLU A 15 14.24 -8.12 6.26
CA GLU A 15 14.52 -7.72 7.63
C GLU A 15 14.67 -6.20 7.74
N ASN A 16 13.95 -5.58 8.68
CA ASN A 16 13.84 -4.13 8.79
C ASN A 16 15.17 -3.43 9.08
N LEU A 17 16.01 -3.98 9.97
CA LEU A 17 17.32 -3.41 10.31
C LEU A 17 18.29 -3.50 9.12
N PHE A 18 18.24 -4.59 8.36
CA PHE A 18 19.01 -4.81 7.14
C PHE A 18 18.55 -3.86 6.03
N ILE A 19 17.24 -3.78 5.77
CA ILE A 19 16.67 -2.82 4.81
C ILE A 19 17.12 -1.39 5.16
N ARG A 20 17.03 -1.01 6.43
CA ARG A 20 17.45 0.32 6.90
C ARG A 20 18.94 0.56 6.68
N TRP A 21 19.79 -0.44 6.96
CA TRP A 21 21.22 -0.34 6.70
C TRP A 21 21.53 -0.11 5.22
N VAL A 22 20.88 -0.88 4.33
CA VAL A 22 21.09 -0.77 2.88
C VAL A 22 20.61 0.58 2.36
N ARG A 23 19.46 1.08 2.83
CA ARG A 23 18.87 2.35 2.39
C ARG A 23 19.54 3.59 3.00
N PHE A 24 20.04 3.48 4.23
CA PHE A 24 20.63 4.57 5.00
C PHE A 24 21.97 4.14 5.59
N PRO A 25 23.01 3.93 4.76
CA PRO A 25 24.31 3.41 5.20
C PRO A 25 25.06 4.34 6.17
N ASN A 26 24.63 5.59 6.29
CA ASN A 26 25.26 6.60 7.14
C ASN A 26 24.83 6.52 8.62
N ASP A 27 23.89 5.64 9.00
CA ASP A 27 23.45 5.43 10.39
C ASP A 27 24.54 4.65 11.18
N PRO A 28 25.32 5.30 12.07
CA PRO A 28 26.56 4.70 12.59
C PRO A 28 26.37 3.43 13.45
N PRO A 29 25.38 3.35 14.36
CA PRO A 29 25.07 2.12 15.10
C PRO A 29 24.73 0.94 14.19
N ILE A 30 23.91 1.17 13.16
CA ILE A 30 23.44 0.12 12.24
C ILE A 30 24.57 -0.34 11.33
N ARG A 31 25.36 0.61 10.80
CA ARG A 31 26.53 0.31 9.99
C ARG A 31 27.54 -0.55 10.75
N SER A 32 27.89 -0.15 11.97
CA SER A 32 28.85 -0.88 12.80
C SER A 32 28.40 -2.31 13.09
N PHE A 33 27.09 -2.53 13.29
CA PHE A 33 26.55 -3.88 13.48
C PHE A 33 26.80 -4.77 12.26
N TRP A 34 26.41 -4.32 11.06
CA TRP A 34 26.53 -5.14 9.84
C TRP A 34 27.99 -5.31 9.38
N GLU A 35 28.85 -4.31 9.55
CA GLU A 35 30.29 -4.44 9.26
C GLU A 35 30.98 -5.47 10.17
N ASN A 36 30.68 -5.45 11.47
CA ASN A 36 31.19 -6.45 12.41
C ASN A 36 30.63 -7.84 12.11
N TRP A 37 29.35 -7.92 11.74
CA TRP A 37 28.72 -9.19 11.38
C TRP A 37 29.34 -9.80 10.12
N MET A 38 29.59 -9.00 9.08
CA MET A 38 30.26 -9.46 7.86
C MET A 38 31.70 -9.91 8.11
N THR A 39 32.40 -9.27 9.06
CA THR A 39 33.74 -9.70 9.48
C THR A 39 33.71 -11.07 10.16
N LYS A 40 32.64 -11.37 10.92
CA LYS A 40 32.44 -12.65 11.59
C LYS A 40 31.97 -13.78 10.65
N TYR A 41 31.27 -13.44 9.58
CA TYR A 41 30.70 -14.40 8.62
C TYR A 41 31.12 -14.08 7.17
N PRO A 42 32.41 -14.23 6.82
CA PRO A 42 32.90 -13.92 5.48
C PRO A 42 32.28 -14.80 4.38
N ASN A 43 31.86 -16.02 4.74
CA ASN A 43 31.15 -16.96 3.86
C ASN A 43 29.72 -16.50 3.50
N LYS A 44 29.19 -15.46 4.15
CA LYS A 44 27.87 -14.89 3.87
C LYS A 44 27.93 -13.67 2.97
N LYS A 45 29.11 -13.29 2.49
CA LYS A 45 29.29 -12.14 1.59
C LYS A 45 28.38 -12.20 0.37
N ASP A 46 28.31 -13.35 -0.29
CA ASP A 46 27.47 -13.52 -1.49
C ASP A 46 25.97 -13.42 -1.15
N THR A 47 25.54 -13.98 -0.01
CA THR A 47 24.16 -13.86 0.49
C THR A 47 23.80 -12.40 0.82
N VAL A 48 24.72 -11.67 1.45
CA VAL A 48 24.53 -10.25 1.76
C VAL A 48 24.43 -9.43 0.49
N GLU A 49 25.27 -9.69 -0.51
CA GLU A 49 25.24 -8.95 -1.77
C GLU A 49 23.93 -9.15 -2.52
N GLN A 50 23.46 -10.40 -2.63
CA GLN A 50 22.15 -10.71 -3.23
C GLN A 50 21.00 -10.03 -2.47
N ALA A 51 21.05 -10.06 -1.13
CA ALA A 51 20.03 -9.39 -0.32
C ALA A 51 20.04 -7.86 -0.52
N ARG A 52 21.23 -7.25 -0.65
CA ARG A 52 21.37 -5.82 -0.95
C ARG A 52 20.73 -5.48 -2.29
N GLU A 53 20.99 -6.28 -3.31
CA GLU A 53 20.39 -6.12 -4.64
C GLU A 53 18.86 -6.17 -4.57
N LEU A 54 18.28 -7.16 -3.88
CA LEU A 54 16.83 -7.27 -3.70
C LEU A 54 16.22 -6.04 -3.00
N VAL A 55 16.87 -5.54 -1.95
CA VAL A 55 16.43 -4.33 -1.25
C VAL A 55 16.51 -3.11 -2.17
N LEU A 56 17.59 -2.97 -2.94
CA LEU A 56 17.77 -1.85 -3.85
C LEU A 56 16.70 -1.84 -4.95
N ILE A 57 16.48 -2.97 -5.63
CA ILE A 57 15.43 -3.15 -6.66
C ILE A 57 14.06 -2.74 -6.12
N THR A 58 13.73 -3.19 -4.90
CA THR A 58 12.42 -2.87 -4.28
C THR A 58 12.35 -1.41 -3.82
N SER A 59 13.48 -0.82 -3.42
CA SER A 59 13.54 0.55 -2.92
C SER A 59 13.52 1.62 -4.02
N GLU A 60 13.81 1.25 -5.26
CA GLU A 60 13.66 2.12 -6.43
C GLU A 60 12.20 2.51 -6.71
N TRP A 61 11.24 1.77 -6.14
CA TRP A 61 9.88 2.27 -5.97
C TRP A 61 9.88 3.39 -4.91
N LYS A 62 10.36 4.56 -5.33
CA LYS A 62 9.98 5.81 -4.69
C LYS A 62 8.47 5.91 -4.82
N THR A 63 7.77 5.64 -3.73
CA THR A 63 6.55 6.40 -3.47
C THR A 63 7.01 7.85 -3.41
N ASP A 64 6.89 8.57 -4.52
CA ASP A 64 6.91 10.02 -4.49
C ASP A 64 5.86 10.42 -3.47
N THR A 65 6.31 10.71 -2.25
CA THR A 65 5.45 11.22 -1.21
C THR A 65 5.07 12.61 -1.70
N LEU A 66 3.89 12.70 -2.30
CA LEU A 66 3.30 13.97 -2.71
C LEU A 66 3.44 14.94 -1.55
N SER A 67 3.95 16.14 -1.82
CA SER A 67 4.02 17.16 -0.79
C SER A 67 2.59 17.51 -0.34
N ASN A 68 2.44 18.03 0.88
CA ASN A 68 1.12 18.51 1.33
C ASN A 68 0.53 19.56 0.37
N GLN A 69 1.39 20.34 -0.31
CA GLN A 69 0.98 21.29 -1.34
C GLN A 69 0.38 20.58 -2.56
N ASP A 70 0.99 19.49 -3.02
CA ASP A 70 0.48 18.71 -4.15
C ASP A 70 -0.88 18.07 -3.81
N VAL A 71 -1.00 17.51 -2.60
CA VAL A 71 -2.26 16.95 -2.08
C VAL A 71 -3.37 18.01 -2.06
N ASN A 72 -3.08 19.19 -1.52
CA ASN A 72 -4.05 20.29 -1.48
C ASN A 72 -4.45 20.74 -2.89
N SER A 73 -3.50 20.87 -3.81
CA SER A 73 -3.78 21.27 -5.20
C SER A 73 -4.69 20.26 -5.92
N ILE A 74 -4.54 18.96 -5.64
CA ILE A 74 -5.40 17.91 -6.18
C ILE A 74 -6.81 18.03 -5.60
N TRP A 75 -6.94 18.24 -4.28
CA TRP A 75 -8.23 18.44 -3.64
C TRP A 75 -8.98 19.67 -4.15
N ASP A 76 -8.27 20.78 -4.39
CA ASP A 76 -8.87 22.00 -4.95
C ASP A 76 -9.37 21.75 -6.37
N ARG A 77 -8.62 21.02 -7.20
CA ARG A 77 -9.06 20.61 -8.54
C ARG A 77 -10.31 19.73 -8.50
N ILE A 78 -10.38 18.78 -7.56
CA ILE A 78 -11.57 17.94 -7.35
C ILE A 78 -12.77 18.82 -6.98
N ARG A 79 -12.62 19.73 -6.00
CA ARG A 79 -13.72 20.61 -5.56
C ARG A 79 -14.23 21.50 -6.70
N ASN A 80 -13.33 22.14 -7.44
CA ASN A 80 -13.69 22.99 -8.57
C ASN A 80 -14.43 22.22 -9.67
N SER A 81 -14.05 20.96 -9.93
CA SER A 81 -14.74 20.12 -10.92
C SER A 81 -16.19 19.81 -10.52
N LEU A 82 -16.48 19.73 -9.21
CA LEU A 82 -17.83 19.47 -8.70
C LEU A 82 -18.70 20.74 -8.71
N GLU A 83 -18.11 21.91 -8.50
CA GLU A 83 -18.83 23.19 -8.55
C GLU A 83 -19.28 23.56 -9.96
N ILE A 84 -18.45 23.29 -10.98
CA ILE A 84 -18.79 23.51 -12.40
C ILE A 84 -20.01 22.68 -12.83
N ILE A 85 -20.22 21.50 -12.22
CA ILE A 85 -21.38 20.65 -12.51
C ILE A 85 -22.67 21.21 -11.86
N LYS A 86 -22.54 22.00 -10.79
CA LYS A 86 -23.67 22.56 -10.04
C LYS A 86 -24.25 23.83 -10.68
N GLU A 87 -23.46 24.60 -11.43
CA GLU A 87 -23.91 25.87 -12.05
C GLU A 87 -24.65 25.71 -13.38
N ARG A 88 -24.83 24.48 -13.88
CA ARG A 88 -25.59 24.21 -15.10
C ARG A 88 -27.07 23.97 -14.82
N GLU A 89 -27.75 24.96 -14.24
CA GLU A 89 -29.19 25.16 -14.44
C GLU A 89 -29.51 26.66 -14.50
N PRO A 90 -30.06 27.12 -15.63
CA PRO A 90 -31.31 27.86 -15.58
C PRO A 90 -32.40 27.05 -16.25
N GLY A 91 -33.53 26.90 -15.56
CA GLY A 91 -34.63 26.04 -15.97
C GLY A 91 -35.10 26.29 -17.40
N GLU A 92 -35.23 25.20 -18.14
CA GLU A 92 -36.21 25.06 -19.21
C GLU A 92 -36.90 23.72 -19.02
N ILE A 93 -38.16 23.78 -18.56
CA ILE A 93 -39.00 22.60 -18.34
C ILE A 93 -39.45 22.10 -19.71
N VAL A 94 -38.75 21.12 -20.26
CA VAL A 94 -39.33 20.25 -21.29
C VAL A 94 -39.99 19.09 -20.58
N SER A 95 -41.32 19.15 -20.53
CA SER A 95 -42.22 18.10 -20.09
C SER A 95 -41.96 16.81 -20.86
N ASP A 96 -41.33 15.82 -20.22
CA ASP A 96 -41.39 14.44 -20.71
C ASP A 96 -42.00 13.51 -19.64
N LYS A 97 -43.17 12.97 -20.01
CA LYS A 97 -43.90 11.95 -19.28
C LYS A 97 -43.16 10.63 -19.47
N ASN A 98 -42.61 10.09 -18.38
CA ASN A 98 -42.32 8.67 -18.11
C ASN A 98 -40.89 8.45 -17.63
N SER A 99 -40.72 8.39 -16.31
CA SER A 99 -40.19 7.18 -15.67
C SER A 99 -40.22 7.39 -14.17
N SER A 100 -41.02 6.56 -13.50
CA SER A 100 -41.07 6.46 -12.05
C SER A 100 -39.69 6.11 -11.50
N MET A 101 -39.11 7.11 -10.84
CA MET A 101 -38.20 7.06 -9.70
C MET A 101 -38.09 5.69 -9.00
N ILE A 102 -36.91 5.08 -9.06
CA ILE A 102 -36.35 4.22 -8.00
C ILE A 102 -34.89 4.62 -7.79
N ARG A 103 -34.57 5.18 -6.62
CA ARG A 103 -33.21 5.57 -6.21
C ARG A 103 -32.50 4.37 -5.55
N PRO A 104 -31.40 3.81 -6.10
CA PRO A 104 -30.72 2.70 -5.45
C PRO A 104 -29.63 3.21 -4.48
N LYS A 105 -30.02 3.89 -3.40
CA LYS A 105 -29.08 4.14 -2.27
C LYS A 105 -28.99 2.97 -1.30
N ASN A 106 -29.92 1.99 -1.38
CA ASN A 106 -30.00 0.87 -0.45
C ASN A 106 -29.51 -0.47 -1.03
N ILE A 107 -29.15 -0.52 -2.32
CA ILE A 107 -28.70 -1.77 -2.96
C ILE A 107 -27.26 -2.09 -2.57
N ILE A 108 -26.39 -1.08 -2.47
CA ILE A 108 -24.95 -1.28 -2.19
C ILE A 108 -24.71 -1.84 -0.77
N LEU A 109 -25.58 -1.51 0.20
CA LEU A 109 -25.49 -2.01 1.58
C LEU A 109 -25.87 -3.49 1.70
N GLY A 110 -26.80 -3.98 0.85
CA GLY A 110 -27.26 -5.36 0.87
C GLY A 110 -26.25 -6.37 0.32
N VAL A 111 -25.51 -5.98 -0.73
CA VAL A 111 -24.52 -6.88 -1.37
C VAL A 111 -23.33 -7.15 -0.44
N ILE A 112 -22.88 -6.14 0.31
CA ILE A 112 -21.80 -6.29 1.29
C ILE A 112 -22.22 -7.23 2.43
N SER A 113 -23.48 -7.11 2.90
CA SER A 113 -24.02 -7.97 3.96
C SER A 113 -24.10 -9.44 3.53
N MET A 114 -24.54 -9.72 2.30
CA MET A 114 -24.59 -11.09 1.75
C MET A 114 -23.21 -11.71 1.57
N ALA A 115 -22.21 -10.94 1.12
CA ALA A 115 -20.85 -11.43 0.99
C ALA A 115 -20.23 -11.80 2.35
N VAL A 116 -20.44 -10.96 3.37
CA VAL A 116 -19.93 -11.21 4.73
C VAL A 116 -20.60 -12.41 5.37
N LEU A 117 -21.92 -12.54 5.27
CA LEU A 117 -22.65 -13.68 5.82
C LEU A 117 -22.33 -15.00 5.11
N GLY A 118 -22.17 -14.98 3.79
CA GLY A 118 -21.76 -16.15 3.01
C GLY A 118 -20.35 -16.62 3.38
N LEU A 119 -19.40 -15.70 3.51
CA LEU A 119 -18.03 -16.00 3.90
C LEU A 119 -17.96 -16.53 5.34
N LEU A 120 -18.76 -15.97 6.26
CA LEU A 120 -18.86 -16.43 7.64
C LEU A 120 -19.52 -17.81 7.74
N CYS A 121 -20.50 -18.12 6.89
CA CYS A 121 -21.13 -19.44 6.83
C CYS A 121 -20.17 -20.52 6.29
N LEU A 122 -19.38 -20.20 5.27
CA LEU A 122 -18.33 -21.11 4.77
C LEU A 122 -17.27 -21.42 5.84
N ILE A 123 -16.86 -20.42 6.63
CA ILE A 123 -15.91 -20.62 7.73
C ILE A 123 -16.50 -21.54 8.80
N LEU A 124 -17.77 -21.39 9.17
CA LEU A 124 -18.42 -22.24 10.17
C LEU A 124 -18.61 -23.69 9.70
N LEU A 125 -18.83 -23.91 8.39
CA LEU A 125 -18.90 -25.25 7.81
C LEU A 125 -17.53 -25.91 7.65
N TYR A 126 -16.46 -25.12 7.47
CA TYR A 126 -15.09 -25.62 7.37
C TYR A 126 -14.52 -26.11 8.72
N ILE A 127 -15.01 -25.56 9.83
CA ILE A 127 -14.55 -25.89 11.20
C ILE A 127 -15.29 -27.11 11.78
N ARG A 128 -16.37 -27.57 11.13
CA ARG A 128 -17.19 -28.72 11.54
C ARG A 128 -16.80 -29.99 10.80
#